data_AF-A0A2E2ATW8-F1
#
_entry.id   AF-A0A2E2ATW8-F1
#
_cell.length_a   1.000
_cell.length_b   1.000
_cell.length_c   1.000
_cell.angle_alpha   90.00
_cell.angle_beta   90.00
_cell.angle_gamma   90.00
#
_symmetry.space_group_name_H-M   'P 1'
#
loop_
_entity.id
_entity.type
_entity.pdbx_description
1 polymer ?
#
loop_
_entity_poly.entity_id
_entity_poly.type
_entity_poly.pdbx_seq_one_letter_code
_entity_poly.pdbx_strand_id
1 'polypeptide(L)'
;MNLPSFIASATGQANLWKDLTHSVPTLAALAQLASNRLVNPTSNEIELSIEARTILSITRKRGVIELKSNNTEFESAQRMLAVYVEQSVDTHVMFRSRTEPEITVRFLDGFRQLCNAGLVMHQVGGEFSLTSKGFELAKGIHSAEVSEVAALGTVLSF
;
A
#
# COMPACT_ATOMS: atom_id res chain seq x y z
N MET A 1 -9.82 23.79 -10.21
CA MET A 1 -9.67 22.55 -9.43
C MET A 1 -10.53 22.74 -8.19
N ASN A 2 -11.73 22.14 -8.14
CA ASN A 2 -12.64 22.31 -7.01
C ASN A 2 -12.22 21.37 -5.89
N LEU A 3 -11.94 21.94 -4.71
CA LEU A 3 -11.72 21.16 -3.50
C LEU A 3 -12.99 20.34 -3.18
N PRO A 4 -12.85 19.11 -2.65
CA PRO A 4 -14.00 18.29 -2.25
C PRO A 4 -14.91 19.03 -1.25
N SER A 5 -16.22 18.82 -1.38
CA SER A 5 -17.30 19.55 -0.67
C SER A 5 -17.28 19.46 0.86
N PHE A 6 -16.45 18.59 1.45
CA PHE A 6 -16.40 18.39 2.91
C PHE A 6 -15.57 19.46 3.66
N ILE A 7 -14.87 20.35 2.95
CA ILE A 7 -13.90 21.31 3.51
C ILE A 7 -14.56 22.59 4.08
N ALA A 8 -15.85 22.83 3.84
CA ALA A 8 -16.48 24.14 4.05
C ALA A 8 -17.07 24.43 5.45
N SER A 9 -17.01 23.51 6.43
CA SER A 9 -17.52 23.75 7.79
C SER A 9 -16.43 23.66 8.87
N ALA A 10 -16.58 24.38 9.99
CA ALA A 10 -15.64 24.31 11.11
C ALA A 10 -15.54 22.90 11.74
N THR A 11 -16.63 22.12 11.69
CA THR A 11 -16.64 20.69 12.04
C THR A 11 -15.94 19.83 10.97
N GLY A 12 -16.06 20.20 9.70
CA GLY A 12 -15.31 19.61 8.60
C GLY A 12 -13.80 19.89 8.69
N GLN A 13 -13.40 21.06 9.21
CA GLN A 13 -11.98 21.41 9.43
C GLN A 13 -11.35 20.64 10.60
N ALA A 14 -12.06 20.47 11.72
CA ALA A 14 -11.57 19.64 12.83
C ALA A 14 -11.43 18.16 12.43
N ASN A 15 -12.38 17.65 11.64
CA ASN A 15 -12.29 16.31 11.05
C ASN A 15 -11.15 16.22 10.03
N LEU A 16 -10.94 17.24 9.20
CA LEU A 16 -9.82 17.29 8.25
C LEU A 16 -8.45 17.21 8.93
N TRP A 17 -8.25 17.91 10.05
CA TRP A 17 -6.98 17.81 10.80
C TRP A 17 -6.75 16.40 11.35
N LYS A 18 -7.80 15.76 11.88
CA LYS A 18 -7.74 14.36 12.30
C LYS A 18 -7.46 13.44 11.11
N ASP A 19 -8.07 13.67 9.97
CA ASP A 19 -7.85 12.88 8.76
C ASP A 19 -6.41 12.99 8.25
N LEU A 20 -5.82 14.19 8.34
CA LEU A 20 -4.42 14.43 8.00
C LEU A 20 -3.45 13.68 8.92
N THR A 21 -3.71 13.64 10.23
CA THR A 21 -2.84 12.87 11.14
C THR A 21 -2.90 11.38 10.84
N HIS A 22 -4.03 10.85 10.38
CA HIS A 22 -4.22 9.42 10.08
C HIS A 22 -3.96 9.04 8.61
N SER A 23 -3.30 9.90 7.83
CA SER A 23 -2.99 9.64 6.40
C SER A 23 -4.22 9.35 5.52
N VAL A 24 -5.43 9.76 5.96
CA VAL A 24 -6.70 9.47 5.28
C VAL A 24 -6.71 9.96 3.83
N PRO A 25 -6.21 11.15 3.47
CA PRO A 25 -6.22 11.60 2.08
C PRO A 25 -5.42 10.68 1.14
N THR A 26 -4.27 10.18 1.58
CA THR A 26 -3.43 9.27 0.80
C THR A 26 -4.11 7.92 0.62
N LEU A 27 -4.69 7.38 1.70
CA LEU A 27 -5.45 6.12 1.66
C LEU A 27 -6.66 6.23 0.73
N ALA A 28 -7.42 7.32 0.82
CA ALA A 28 -8.56 7.58 -0.03
C ALA A 28 -8.16 7.70 -1.52
N ALA A 29 -7.05 8.37 -1.82
CA ALA A 29 -6.54 8.50 -3.18
C ALA A 29 -6.13 7.13 -3.77
N LEU A 30 -5.45 6.28 -2.98
CA LEU A 30 -5.05 4.93 -3.42
C LEU A 30 -6.26 4.00 -3.58
N ALA A 31 -7.21 4.06 -2.66
CA ALA A 31 -8.47 3.32 -2.74
C ALA A 31 -9.27 3.72 -3.99
N GLN A 32 -9.37 5.02 -4.26
CA GLN A 32 -10.02 5.53 -5.47
C GLN A 32 -9.28 5.09 -6.73
N LEU A 33 -7.95 5.14 -6.75
CA LEU A 33 -7.15 4.69 -7.88
C LEU A 33 -7.36 3.19 -8.16
N ALA A 34 -7.29 2.35 -7.14
CA ALA A 34 -7.55 0.91 -7.26
C ALA A 34 -8.97 0.67 -7.80
N SER A 35 -9.98 1.34 -7.23
CA SER A 35 -11.38 1.22 -7.64
C SER A 35 -11.59 1.64 -9.11
N ASN A 36 -10.98 2.75 -9.52
CA ASN A 36 -11.03 3.22 -10.90
C ASN A 36 -10.47 2.19 -11.89
N ARG A 37 -9.43 1.43 -11.49
CA ARG A 37 -8.82 0.40 -12.34
C ARG A 37 -9.57 -0.91 -12.41
N LEU A 38 -10.45 -1.19 -11.45
CA LEU A 38 -11.40 -2.30 -11.56
C LEU A 38 -12.47 -2.03 -12.61
N VAL A 39 -12.92 -0.77 -12.70
CA VAL A 39 -13.95 -0.35 -13.67
C VAL A 39 -13.34 -0.04 -15.04
N ASN A 40 -12.16 0.61 -15.06
CA ASN A 40 -11.46 1.04 -16.25
C ASN A 40 -10.04 0.45 -16.29
N PRO A 41 -9.90 -0.84 -16.64
CA PRO A 41 -8.61 -1.52 -16.66
C PRO A 41 -7.65 -0.87 -17.67
N THR A 42 -6.36 -0.87 -17.35
CA THR A 42 -5.34 -0.41 -18.29
C THR A 42 -5.15 -1.43 -19.40
N SER A 43 -5.14 -0.97 -20.65
CA SER A 43 -4.84 -1.81 -21.82
C SER A 43 -3.35 -2.16 -21.94
N ASN A 44 -2.48 -1.32 -21.37
CA ASN A 44 -1.03 -1.47 -21.49
C ASN A 44 -0.48 -2.32 -20.34
N GLU A 45 0.48 -3.18 -20.65
CA GLU A 45 1.37 -3.77 -19.65
C GLU A 45 2.16 -2.64 -18.99
N ILE A 46 2.03 -2.54 -17.67
CA ILE A 46 2.79 -1.60 -16.86
C ILE A 46 4.01 -2.34 -16.35
N GLU A 47 5.19 -1.86 -16.70
CA GLU A 47 6.44 -2.32 -16.09
C GLU A 47 6.41 -1.97 -14.59
N LEU A 48 6.44 -3.00 -13.75
CA LEU A 48 6.39 -2.85 -12.31
C LEU A 48 7.79 -2.64 -11.74
N SER A 49 7.92 -1.71 -10.80
CA SER A 49 9.15 -1.57 -10.02
C SER A 49 9.45 -2.83 -9.20
N ILE A 50 10.69 -2.93 -8.73
CA ILE A 50 11.11 -4.06 -7.92
C ILE A 50 10.35 -4.16 -6.59
N GLU A 51 9.93 -3.03 -6.00
CA GLU A 51 9.11 -2.99 -4.78
C GLU A 51 7.69 -3.50 -5.06
N ALA A 52 7.09 -3.07 -6.16
CA ALA A 52 5.77 -3.56 -6.57
C ALA A 52 5.80 -5.09 -6.78
N ARG A 53 6.84 -5.60 -7.46
CA ARG A 53 7.07 -7.03 -7.64
C ARG A 53 7.32 -7.75 -6.31
N THR A 54 8.05 -7.11 -5.39
CA THR A 54 8.32 -7.64 -4.05
C THR A 54 7.01 -7.80 -3.25
N ILE A 55 6.14 -6.78 -3.25
CA ILE A 55 4.82 -6.83 -2.62
C ILE A 55 4.01 -8.01 -3.17
N LEU A 56 3.94 -8.16 -4.50
CA LEU A 56 3.22 -9.28 -5.13
C LEU A 56 3.81 -10.64 -4.76
N SER A 57 5.14 -10.78 -4.83
CA SER A 57 5.82 -12.03 -4.50
C SER A 57 5.56 -12.48 -3.06
N ILE A 58 5.55 -11.56 -2.11
CA ILE A 58 5.32 -11.89 -0.68
C ILE A 58 3.85 -12.23 -0.45
N THR A 59 2.93 -11.44 -1.02
CA THR A 59 1.49 -11.63 -0.84
C THR A 59 0.90 -12.78 -1.64
N ARG A 60 1.66 -13.42 -2.54
CA ARG A 60 1.17 -14.40 -3.52
C ARG A 60 0.24 -15.51 -3.00
N LYS A 61 0.36 -15.89 -1.72
CA LYS A 61 -0.44 -16.97 -1.11
C LYS A 61 -1.72 -16.47 -0.44
N ARG A 62 -1.71 -15.26 0.10
CA ARG A 62 -2.76 -14.72 0.98
C ARG A 62 -3.50 -13.57 0.33
N GLY A 63 -2.74 -12.74 -0.38
CA GLY A 63 -3.22 -11.64 -1.18
C GLY A 63 -3.68 -10.44 -0.35
N VAL A 64 -3.40 -10.39 0.96
CA VAL A 64 -3.83 -9.31 1.84
C VAL A 64 -2.69 -8.29 1.99
N ILE A 65 -3.04 -7.01 1.85
CA ILE A 65 -2.14 -5.87 1.98
C ILE A 65 -2.84 -4.83 2.85
N GLU A 66 -2.10 -4.22 3.75
CA GLU A 66 -2.63 -3.16 4.60
C GLU A 66 -1.70 -1.95 4.61
N LEU A 67 -2.28 -0.76 4.67
CA LEU A 67 -1.55 0.49 4.81
C LEU A 67 -1.80 1.11 6.18
N LYS A 68 -0.74 1.17 7.01
CA LYS A 68 -0.82 1.66 8.39
C LYS A 68 0.23 2.73 8.68
N SER A 69 -0.19 3.82 9.32
CA SER A 69 0.70 4.80 9.95
C SER A 69 0.78 4.51 11.45
N ASN A 70 1.85 4.96 12.11
CA ASN A 70 1.97 4.86 13.57
C ASN A 70 2.13 6.26 14.18
N ASN A 71 1.01 6.87 14.54
CA ASN A 71 0.95 8.28 14.92
C ASN A 71 1.48 8.58 16.33
N THR A 72 1.83 7.56 17.10
CA THR A 72 2.35 7.71 18.46
C THR A 72 3.87 7.69 18.53
N GLU A 73 4.56 7.43 17.41
CA GLU A 73 6.03 7.37 17.37
C GLU A 73 6.66 8.75 17.45
N PHE A 74 7.76 8.86 18.20
CA PHE A 74 8.52 10.10 18.32
C PHE A 74 9.27 10.44 17.03
N GLU A 75 9.82 9.44 16.34
CA GLU A 75 10.57 9.66 15.11
C GLU A 75 9.66 9.74 13.88
N SER A 76 9.82 10.83 13.11
CA SER A 76 8.98 11.11 11.94
C SER A 76 8.98 9.98 10.91
N ALA A 77 10.13 9.33 10.69
CA ALA A 77 10.26 8.19 9.78
C ALA A 77 9.39 7.00 10.19
N GLN A 78 9.22 6.78 11.51
CA GLN A 78 8.39 5.71 12.05
C GLN A 78 6.90 6.06 12.03
N ARG A 79 6.53 7.35 11.95
CA ARG A 79 5.15 7.78 11.75
C ARG A 79 4.64 7.61 10.32
N MET A 80 5.53 7.43 9.35
CA MET A 80 5.15 7.31 7.94
C MET A 80 4.17 6.16 7.70
N LEU A 81 3.27 6.38 6.74
CA LEU A 81 2.40 5.32 6.22
C LEU A 81 3.28 4.21 5.63
N ALA A 82 3.04 2.98 6.02
CA ALA A 82 3.84 1.83 5.64
C ALA A 82 2.98 0.75 4.99
N VAL A 83 3.63 -0.05 4.13
CA VAL A 83 3.00 -1.19 3.47
C VAL A 83 3.23 -2.45 4.31
N TYR A 84 2.15 -3.09 4.72
CA TYR A 84 2.14 -4.38 5.39
C TYR A 84 1.61 -5.42 4.42
N VAL A 85 2.34 -6.51 4.25
CA VAL A 85 1.96 -7.60 3.34
C VAL A 85 1.80 -8.89 4.12
N GLU A 86 0.64 -9.55 3.99
CA GLU A 86 0.42 -10.84 4.64
C GLU A 86 1.18 -11.93 3.86
N GLN A 87 2.22 -12.49 4.48
CA GLN A 87 3.03 -13.56 3.91
C GLN A 87 2.43 -14.94 4.19
N SER A 88 1.85 -15.10 5.38
CA SER A 88 1.14 -16.30 5.83
C SER A 88 0.05 -15.88 6.83
N VAL A 89 -0.75 -16.84 7.30
CA VAL A 89 -1.83 -16.58 8.27
C VAL A 89 -1.32 -15.87 9.53
N ASP A 90 -0.08 -16.16 9.94
CA ASP A 90 0.47 -15.71 11.21
C ASP A 90 1.58 -14.66 11.06
N THR A 91 1.91 -14.26 9.82
CA THR A 91 3.08 -13.42 9.54
C THR A 91 2.81 -12.33 8.52
N HIS A 92 3.22 -11.11 8.86
CA HIS A 92 3.25 -9.96 7.96
C HIS A 92 4.68 -9.51 7.72
N VAL A 93 4.95 -8.93 6.55
CA VAL A 93 6.18 -8.17 6.31
C VAL A 93 5.82 -6.69 6.24
N MET A 94 6.45 -5.89 7.09
CA MET A 94 6.26 -4.44 7.15
C MET A 94 7.41 -3.74 6.45
N PHE A 95 7.09 -2.88 5.48
CA PHE A 95 8.06 -2.02 4.81
C PHE A 95 8.00 -0.60 5.38
N ARG A 96 8.75 -0.40 6.47
CA ARG A 96 8.99 0.90 7.10
C ARG A 96 10.39 0.98 7.65
N SER A 97 11.21 1.85 7.08
CA SER A 97 12.57 2.04 7.57
C SER A 97 12.65 3.23 8.53
N ARG A 98 13.38 3.03 9.65
CA ARG A 98 13.71 4.11 10.59
C ARG A 98 14.86 4.97 10.07
N THR A 99 15.85 4.33 9.48
CA THR A 99 17.14 4.94 9.11
C THR A 99 17.17 5.41 7.66
N GLU A 100 16.35 4.81 6.79
CA GLU A 100 16.31 5.09 5.35
C GLU A 100 14.85 5.31 4.90
N PRO A 101 14.24 6.48 5.20
CA PRO A 101 12.83 6.77 4.91
C PRO A 101 12.43 6.59 3.44
N GLU A 102 13.40 6.71 2.52
CA GLU A 102 13.20 6.46 1.09
C GLU A 102 12.69 5.04 0.82
N ILE A 103 13.10 4.03 1.60
CA ILE A 103 12.58 2.66 1.49
C ILE A 103 11.06 2.67 1.68
N THR A 104 10.57 3.35 2.72
CA THR A 104 9.13 3.46 3.01
C THR A 104 8.39 4.11 1.83
N VAL A 105 8.95 5.18 1.26
CA VAL A 105 8.35 5.88 0.10
C VAL A 105 8.34 5.00 -1.14
N ARG A 106 9.43 4.29 -1.44
CA ARG A 106 9.53 3.40 -2.60
C ARG A 106 8.51 2.26 -2.54
N PHE A 107 8.27 1.69 -1.35
CA PHE A 107 7.23 0.68 -1.20
C PHE A 107 5.81 1.24 -1.32
N LEU A 108 5.55 2.47 -0.84
CA LEU A 108 4.28 3.14 -1.09
C LEU A 108 4.05 3.44 -2.58
N ASP A 109 5.08 3.88 -3.31
CA ASP A 109 4.98 4.07 -4.76
C ASP A 109 4.78 2.74 -5.49
N GLY A 110 5.52 1.70 -5.10
CA GLY A 110 5.32 0.34 -5.60
C GLY A 110 3.88 -0.13 -5.39
N PHE A 111 3.30 0.10 -4.22
CA PHE A 111 1.89 -0.18 -3.97
C PHE A 111 0.95 0.66 -4.86
N ARG A 112 1.23 1.95 -5.05
CA ARG A 112 0.48 2.81 -5.99
C ARG A 112 0.54 2.28 -7.42
N GLN A 113 1.65 1.71 -7.85
CA GLN A 113 1.77 1.06 -9.16
C GLN A 113 0.85 -0.16 -9.27
N LEU A 114 0.75 -0.98 -8.21
CA LEU A 114 -0.19 -2.10 -8.16
C LEU A 114 -1.65 -1.63 -8.27
N CYS A 115 -2.01 -0.54 -7.58
CA CYS A 115 -3.34 0.08 -7.71
C CYS A 115 -3.58 0.52 -9.16
N ASN A 116 -2.62 1.23 -9.76
CA ASN A 116 -2.73 1.72 -11.13
C ASN A 116 -2.79 0.60 -12.18
N ALA A 117 -2.18 -0.55 -11.91
CA ALA A 117 -2.17 -1.71 -12.80
C ALA A 117 -3.40 -2.62 -12.64
N GLY A 118 -4.32 -2.29 -11.72
CA GLY A 118 -5.51 -3.10 -11.43
C GLY A 118 -5.17 -4.45 -10.78
N LEU A 119 -4.04 -4.52 -10.09
CA LEU A 119 -3.56 -5.74 -9.42
C LEU A 119 -4.03 -5.84 -7.98
N VAL A 120 -4.51 -4.75 -7.40
CA VAL A 120 -5.12 -4.69 -6.07
C VAL A 120 -6.49 -4.04 -6.13
N MET A 121 -7.35 -4.39 -5.17
CA MET A 121 -8.62 -3.74 -4.90
C MET A 121 -8.69 -3.32 -3.43
N HIS A 122 -9.34 -2.19 -3.17
CA HIS A 122 -9.63 -1.78 -1.79
C HIS A 122 -10.76 -2.65 -1.23
N GLN A 123 -10.62 -3.06 0.03
CA GLN A 123 -11.62 -3.83 0.75
C GLN A 123 -12.34 -2.91 1.75
N VAL A 124 -12.01 -3.04 3.03
CA VAL A 124 -12.55 -2.25 4.14
C VAL A 124 -11.39 -1.71 4.97
N GLY A 125 -11.54 -0.52 5.54
CA GLY A 125 -10.63 -0.05 6.59
C GLY A 125 -9.14 -0.06 6.26
N GLY A 126 -8.69 0.62 5.20
CA GLY A 126 -7.25 0.71 4.87
C GLY A 126 -6.63 -0.60 4.38
N GLU A 127 -7.42 -1.67 4.30
CA GLU A 127 -7.03 -2.97 3.77
C GLU A 127 -7.32 -3.06 2.28
N PHE A 128 -6.46 -3.81 1.61
CA PHE A 128 -6.50 -4.10 0.20
C PHE A 128 -6.27 -5.60 -0.01
N SER A 129 -6.76 -6.10 -1.13
CA SER A 129 -6.43 -7.45 -1.57
C SER A 129 -5.91 -7.46 -2.99
N LEU A 130 -5.19 -8.52 -3.37
CA LEU A 130 -4.91 -8.81 -4.77
C LEU A 130 -6.24 -9.04 -5.51
N THR A 131 -6.28 -8.60 -6.76
CA THR A 131 -7.29 -9.05 -7.73
C THR A 131 -6.93 -10.43 -8.27
N SER A 132 -7.84 -11.08 -9.01
CA SER A 132 -7.50 -12.34 -9.70
C SER A 132 -6.28 -12.17 -10.61
N LYS A 133 -6.17 -11.04 -11.32
CA LYS A 133 -4.99 -10.69 -12.13
C LYS A 133 -3.73 -10.52 -11.26
N GLY A 134 -3.88 -9.89 -10.09
CA GLY A 134 -2.80 -9.76 -9.10
C GLY A 134 -2.28 -11.11 -8.62
N PHE A 135 -3.17 -12.05 -8.29
CA PHE A 135 -2.80 -13.42 -7.92
C PHE A 135 -2.06 -14.16 -9.04
N GLU A 136 -2.57 -14.08 -10.28
CA GLU A 136 -1.91 -14.74 -11.41
C GLU A 136 -0.51 -14.18 -11.67
N LEU A 137 -0.35 -12.85 -11.65
CA LEU A 137 0.96 -12.24 -11.85
C LEU A 137 1.91 -12.57 -10.69
N ALA A 138 1.43 -12.59 -9.45
CA ALA A 138 2.22 -12.92 -8.27
C ALA A 138 2.77 -14.35 -8.30
N LYS A 139 2.07 -15.32 -8.92
CA LYS A 139 2.56 -16.70 -9.08
C LYS A 139 3.79 -16.78 -9.97
N GLY A 140 3.92 -15.88 -10.94
CA GLY A 140 5.01 -15.85 -11.91
C GLY A 140 6.30 -15.19 -11.40
N ILE A 141 6.27 -14.50 -10.25
CA ILE A 141 7.44 -13.82 -9.71
C ILE A 141 8.25 -14.80 -8.86
N HIS A 142 9.49 -15.08 -9.26
CA HIS A 142 10.38 -15.92 -8.48
C HIS A 142 10.91 -15.15 -7.26
N SER A 143 10.86 -15.79 -6.08
CA SER A 143 11.29 -15.15 -4.82
C SER A 143 12.77 -14.74 -4.82
N ALA A 144 13.61 -15.39 -5.63
CA ALA A 144 15.01 -15.03 -5.78
C ALA A 144 15.20 -13.64 -6.40
N GLU A 145 14.34 -13.26 -7.36
CA GLU A 145 14.42 -11.98 -8.09
C GLU A 145 14.22 -10.77 -7.17
N VAL A 146 13.47 -10.94 -6.09
CA VAL A 146 13.08 -9.88 -5.16
C VAL A 146 13.72 -10.03 -3.79
N SER A 147 14.60 -11.01 -3.60
CA SER A 147 15.10 -11.41 -2.27
C SER A 147 15.82 -10.28 -1.52
N GLU A 148 16.68 -9.53 -2.20
CA GLU A 148 17.40 -8.38 -1.62
C GLU A 148 16.44 -7.28 -1.17
N VAL A 149 15.43 -6.97 -1.99
CA VAL A 149 14.44 -5.93 -1.69
C VAL A 149 13.44 -6.39 -0.63
N ALA A 150 13.09 -7.68 -0.63
CA ALA A 150 12.27 -8.29 0.42
C ALA A 150 12.94 -8.23 1.80
N ALA A 151 14.28 -8.35 1.86
CA ALA A 151 15.06 -8.27 3.08
C ALA A 151 15.04 -6.88 3.75
N LEU A 152 14.57 -5.84 3.03
CA LEU A 152 14.34 -4.51 3.60
C LEU A 152 13.09 -4.45 4.50
N GLY A 153 12.25 -5.49 4.46
CA GLY A 153 11.04 -5.60 5.26
C GLY A 153 11.29 -6.23 6.62
N THR A 154 10.56 -5.76 7.63
CA THR A 154 10.56 -6.37 8.97
C THR A 154 9.46 -7.42 9.05
N VAL A 155 9.82 -8.67 9.36
CA VAL A 155 8.84 -9.74 9.61
C VAL A 155 8.21 -9.54 10.99
N LEU A 156 6.89 -9.52 11.04
CA LEU A 156 6.07 -9.43 12.23
C LEU A 156 5.26 -10.73 12.35
N SER A 157 5.31 -11.36 13.53
CA SER A 157 4.57 -12.59 13.85
C SER A 157 3.54 -12.30 14.94
N PHE A 158 2.39 -12.97 14.86
CA PHE A 158 1.29 -12.83 15.82
C PHE A 158 0.96 -14.17 16.47
#